data_AF-A0A077ZXY4-F1
#
_entry.id   AF-A0A077ZXY4-F1
#
_cell.length_a   1.000
_cell.length_b   1.000
_cell.length_c   1.000
_cell.angle_alpha   90.00
_cell.angle_beta   90.00
_cell.angle_gamma   90.00
#
_symmetry.space_group_name_H-M   'P 1'
#
loop_
_entity.id
_entity.type
_entity.pdbx_description
1 polymer ?
#
loop_
_entity_poly.entity_id
_entity_poly.type
_entity_poly.pdbx_seq_one_letter_code
_entity_poly.pdbx_strand_id
1 'polypeptide(L)'
;MASQESFQKQLKLQKLAQVVCEIALVSQFVIVIVYWTQLHKHTLIEVAQLSKTDPKFAESFLSFIIDIHIFPFSTVFANILMSKIVFQLSDMKYSIVYGTTYSFVNFVSTQFSGRYIYPFMTWESPASLIVCAAIVGFNCLIFFLMTKIFQNRMIINKKFN
;
A
#
# COMPACT_ATOMS: atom_id res chain seq x y z
N MET A 1 27.96 12.44 27.60
CA MET A 1 28.04 11.49 26.46
C MET A 1 26.72 10.75 26.19
N ALA A 2 25.92 10.39 27.21
CA ALA A 2 24.60 9.76 27.00
C ALA A 2 23.60 10.56 26.14
N SER A 3 23.70 11.90 26.09
CA SER A 3 22.79 12.77 25.32
C SER A 3 22.97 12.71 23.81
N GLN A 4 24.19 12.46 23.32
CA GLN A 4 24.46 12.42 21.87
C GLN A 4 23.97 11.10 21.27
N GLU A 5 24.17 9.99 21.97
CA GLU A 5 23.70 8.68 21.52
C GLU A 5 22.16 8.60 21.48
N SER A 6 21.48 9.12 22.52
CA SER A 6 20.01 9.16 22.56
C SER A 6 19.43 10.00 21.42
N PHE A 7 20.05 11.15 21.13
CA PHE A 7 19.64 12.03 20.03
C PHE A 7 19.78 11.34 18.67
N GLN A 8 20.90 10.66 18.40
CA GLN A 8 21.11 9.93 17.15
C GLN A 8 20.11 8.78 16.96
N LYS A 9 19.74 8.09 18.05
CA LYS A 9 18.70 7.04 18.01
C LYS A 9 17.32 7.63 17.63
N GLN A 10 16.94 8.77 18.21
CA GLN A 10 15.68 9.45 17.89
C GLN A 10 15.62 9.87 16.42
N LEU A 11 16.71 10.43 15.87
CA LEU A 11 16.78 10.81 14.46
C LEU A 11 16.62 9.60 13.53
N LYS A 12 17.28 8.48 13.84
CA LYS A 12 17.14 7.24 13.06
C LYS A 12 15.71 6.71 13.07
N LEU A 13 15.07 6.71 14.25
CA LEU A 13 13.68 6.27 14.38
C LEU A 13 12.73 7.18 13.61
N GLN A 14 12.93 8.49 13.66
CA GLN A 14 12.14 9.46 12.90
C GLN A 14 12.27 9.23 11.40
N LYS A 15 13.50 9.01 10.90
CA LYS A 15 13.73 8.73 9.48
C LYS A 15 13.11 7.41 9.05
N LEU A 16 13.18 6.37 9.89
CA LEU A 16 12.52 5.10 9.63
C LEU A 16 10.99 5.27 9.57
N ALA A 17 10.41 5.96 10.55
CA ALA A 17 8.97 6.22 10.59
C ALA A 17 8.51 7.00 9.35
N GLN A 18 9.30 7.98 8.89
CA GLN A 18 9.06 8.69 7.65
C GLN A 18 9.02 7.73 6.45
N VAL A 19 10.07 6.93 6.26
CA VAL A 19 10.16 5.97 5.14
C VAL A 19 9.00 4.98 5.16
N VAL A 20 8.64 4.45 6.33
CA VAL A 20 7.51 3.53 6.50
C VAL A 20 6.19 4.21 6.11
N CYS A 21 5.96 5.46 6.52
CA CYS A 21 4.76 6.20 6.14
C CYS A 21 4.70 6.47 4.63
N GLU A 22 5.83 6.82 4.00
CA GLU A 22 5.91 7.05 2.55
C GLU A 22 5.53 5.79 1.77
N ILE A 23 6.12 4.64 2.13
CA ILE A 23 5.82 3.34 1.53
C ILE A 23 4.37 2.96 1.79
N ALA A 24 3.88 3.12 3.02
CA ALA A 24 2.52 2.76 3.41
C ALA A 24 1.48 3.55 2.61
N LEU A 25 1.61 4.88 2.48
CA LEU A 25 0.65 5.66 1.69
C LEU A 25 0.60 5.22 0.24
N VAL A 26 1.77 5.08 -0.38
CA VAL A 26 1.86 4.74 -1.81
C VAL A 26 1.31 3.33 -2.05
N SER A 27 1.64 2.38 -1.17
CA SER A 27 1.12 1.01 -1.26
C SER A 27 -0.38 0.95 -1.03
N GLN A 28 -0.91 1.68 -0.05
CA GLN A 28 -2.35 1.74 0.21
C GLN A 28 -3.11 2.36 -0.98
N PHE A 29 -2.54 3.35 -1.65
CA PHE A 29 -3.11 3.91 -2.87
C PHE A 29 -3.25 2.85 -3.98
N VAL A 30 -2.21 2.04 -4.19
CA VAL A 30 -2.24 0.93 -5.16
C VAL A 30 -3.24 -0.16 -4.74
N ILE A 31 -3.25 -0.54 -3.46
CA ILE A 31 -4.17 -1.55 -2.91
C ILE A 31 -5.63 -1.14 -3.12
N VAL A 32 -5.98 0.11 -2.80
CA VAL A 32 -7.32 0.67 -3.03
C VAL A 32 -7.69 0.60 -4.51
N ILE A 33 -6.81 1.04 -5.42
CA ILE A 33 -7.08 0.98 -6.86
C ILE A 33 -7.30 -0.46 -7.33
N VAL A 34 -6.41 -1.39 -6.97
CA VAL A 34 -6.51 -2.79 -7.39
C VAL A 34 -7.79 -3.42 -6.85
N TYR A 35 -8.11 -3.17 -5.58
CA TYR A 35 -9.33 -3.71 -4.97
C TYR A 35 -10.58 -3.19 -5.68
N TRP A 36 -10.78 -1.88 -5.77
CA TRP A 36 -12.01 -1.31 -6.31
C TRP A 36 -12.19 -1.58 -7.81
N THR A 37 -11.10 -1.66 -8.58
CA THR A 37 -11.20 -1.87 -10.02
C THR A 37 -11.22 -3.35 -10.42
N GLN A 38 -10.47 -4.22 -9.73
CA GLN A 38 -10.30 -5.61 -10.14
C GLN A 38 -10.99 -6.60 -9.20
N LEU A 39 -10.97 -6.39 -7.89
CA LEU A 39 -11.38 -7.42 -6.93
C LEU A 39 -12.80 -7.24 -6.41
N HIS A 40 -13.26 -6.01 -6.25
CA HIS A 40 -14.53 -5.72 -5.60
C HIS A 40 -15.72 -6.43 -6.27
N LYS A 41 -15.73 -6.48 -7.61
CA LYS A 41 -16.76 -7.22 -8.35
C LYS A 41 -16.77 -8.71 -8.03
N HIS A 42 -15.60 -9.33 -7.92
CA HIS A 42 -15.49 -10.75 -7.54
C HIS A 42 -15.95 -10.96 -6.09
N THR A 43 -15.54 -10.09 -5.17
CA THR A 43 -16.00 -10.11 -3.79
C THR A 43 -17.52 -10.02 -3.68
N LEU A 44 -18.17 -9.14 -4.46
CA LEU A 44 -19.64 -9.04 -4.46
C LEU A 44 -20.32 -10.33 -4.93
N ILE A 45 -19.74 -11.03 -5.91
CA ILE A 45 -20.26 -12.34 -6.37
C ILE A 45 -20.13 -13.39 -5.27
N GLU A 46 -18.98 -13.45 -4.59
CA GLU A 46 -18.75 -14.39 -3.47
C GLU A 46 -19.68 -14.10 -2.29
N VAL A 47 -19.85 -12.83 -1.92
CA VAL A 47 -20.80 -12.38 -0.89
C VAL A 47 -22.23 -12.76 -1.26
N ALA A 48 -22.64 -12.59 -2.52
CA ALA A 48 -23.96 -12.98 -2.98
C ALA A 48 -24.20 -14.50 -2.97
N GLN A 49 -23.14 -15.31 -3.05
CA GLN A 49 -23.25 -16.76 -2.86
C GLN A 49 -23.34 -17.11 -1.38
N LEU A 50 -22.48 -16.51 -0.54
CA LEU A 50 -22.49 -16.70 0.91
C LEU A 50 -23.81 -16.27 1.55
N SER A 51 -24.43 -15.21 1.05
CA SER A 51 -25.70 -14.71 1.60
C SER A 51 -26.86 -15.68 1.43
N LYS A 52 -26.75 -16.67 0.53
CA LYS A 52 -27.75 -17.75 0.38
C LYS A 52 -27.70 -18.75 1.53
N THR A 53 -26.52 -18.95 2.15
CA THR A 53 -26.33 -19.92 3.22
C THR A 53 -26.22 -19.26 4.60
N ASP A 54 -25.54 -18.12 4.69
CA ASP A 54 -25.37 -17.34 5.92
C ASP A 54 -25.37 -15.82 5.63
N PRO A 55 -26.55 -15.18 5.66
CA PRO A 55 -26.69 -13.75 5.37
C PRO A 55 -25.88 -12.85 6.32
N LYS A 56 -25.84 -13.19 7.61
CA LYS A 56 -25.19 -12.36 8.63
C LYS A 56 -23.68 -12.40 8.47
N PHE A 57 -23.13 -13.58 8.20
CA PHE A 57 -21.70 -13.71 7.90
C PHE A 57 -21.34 -12.98 6.61
N ALA A 58 -22.15 -13.11 5.54
CA ALA A 58 -21.91 -12.44 4.27
C ALA A 58 -21.86 -10.91 4.41
N GLU A 59 -22.79 -10.32 5.18
CA GLU A 59 -22.78 -8.89 5.50
C GLU A 59 -21.52 -8.49 6.28
N SER A 60 -21.21 -9.21 7.35
CA SER A 60 -20.02 -8.93 8.18
C SER A 60 -18.72 -9.05 7.38
N PHE A 61 -18.65 -10.03 6.48
CA PHE A 61 -17.51 -10.25 5.59
C PHE A 61 -17.36 -9.10 4.59
N LEU A 62 -18.46 -8.64 3.97
CA LEU A 62 -18.42 -7.50 3.06
C LEU A 62 -17.96 -6.22 3.78
N SER A 63 -18.51 -5.93 4.96
CA SER A 63 -18.09 -4.78 5.78
C SER A 63 -16.61 -4.87 6.12
N PHE A 64 -16.13 -6.02 6.61
CA PHE A 64 -14.73 -6.23 6.91
C PHE A 64 -13.83 -5.98 5.70
N ILE A 65 -14.17 -6.53 4.53
CA ILE A 65 -13.37 -6.31 3.31
C ILE A 65 -13.36 -4.84 2.91
N ILE A 66 -14.47 -4.12 3.01
CA ILE A 66 -14.50 -2.68 2.73
C ILE A 66 -13.61 -1.91 3.73
N ASP A 67 -13.73 -2.23 5.01
CA ASP A 67 -13.03 -1.55 6.10
C ASP A 67 -11.51 -1.69 5.98
N ILE A 68 -10.99 -2.88 5.67
CA ILE A 68 -9.55 -3.12 5.52
C ILE A 68 -8.94 -2.41 4.30
N HIS A 69 -9.75 -2.00 3.32
CA HIS A 69 -9.27 -1.26 2.15
C HIS A 69 -9.45 0.26 2.31
N ILE A 70 -10.45 0.74 3.05
CA ILE A 70 -10.67 2.18 3.27
C ILE A 70 -9.85 2.70 4.45
N PHE A 71 -9.96 2.08 5.63
CA PHE A 71 -9.42 2.68 6.84
C PHE A 71 -7.90 2.81 6.83
N PRO A 72 -7.09 1.81 6.42
CA PRO A 72 -5.64 1.97 6.38
C PRO A 72 -5.19 3.11 5.47
N PHE A 73 -5.83 3.27 4.31
CA PHE A 73 -5.56 4.39 3.41
C PHE A 73 -5.89 5.73 4.06
N SER A 74 -7.11 5.88 4.60
CA SER A 74 -7.57 7.10 5.26
C SER A 74 -6.69 7.48 6.45
N THR A 75 -6.35 6.53 7.31
CA THR A 75 -5.51 6.75 8.49
C THR A 75 -4.11 7.19 8.11
N VAL A 76 -3.46 6.52 7.15
CA VAL A 76 -2.10 6.89 6.76
C VAL A 76 -2.06 8.21 5.99
N PHE A 77 -3.09 8.50 5.19
CA PHE A 77 -3.25 9.77 4.52
C PHE A 77 -3.41 10.92 5.52
N ALA A 78 -4.30 10.77 6.51
CA ALA A 78 -4.45 11.74 7.59
C ALA A 78 -3.15 11.93 8.38
N ASN A 79 -2.45 10.84 8.70
CA ASN A 79 -1.17 10.90 9.39
C ASN A 79 -0.12 11.73 8.62
N ILE A 80 -0.01 11.57 7.30
CA ILE A 80 0.92 12.35 6.47
C ILE A 80 0.54 13.83 6.41
N LEU A 81 -0.76 14.14 6.34
CA LEU A 81 -1.24 15.53 6.39
C LEU A 81 -0.88 16.22 7.71
N MET A 82 -0.96 15.50 8.84
CA MET A 82 -0.67 16.03 10.17
C MET A 82 0.83 16.10 10.48
N SER A 83 1.60 15.11 10.06
CA SER A 83 3.01 14.94 10.45
C SER A 83 4.01 15.76 9.62
N LYS A 84 3.54 16.54 8.62
CA LYS A 84 4.38 17.32 7.69
C LYS A 84 5.49 16.47 7.04
N ILE A 85 5.23 15.18 6.82
CA ILE A 85 6.17 14.28 6.15
C ILE A 85 6.42 14.77 4.73
N VAL A 86 7.70 14.78 4.35
CA VAL A 86 8.15 15.19 3.02
C VAL A 86 8.73 13.97 2.32
N PHE A 87 8.08 13.57 1.24
CA PHE A 87 8.53 12.46 0.40
C PHE A 87 9.92 12.72 -0.18
N GLN A 88 10.78 11.69 -0.13
CA GLN A 88 12.12 11.76 -0.70
C GLN A 88 12.28 10.70 -1.79
N LEU A 89 12.70 11.11 -2.99
CA LEU A 89 12.89 10.18 -4.10
C LEU A 89 13.94 9.09 -3.79
N SER A 90 14.89 9.38 -2.91
CA SER A 90 15.88 8.41 -2.42
C SER A 90 15.27 7.21 -1.68
N ASP A 91 14.05 7.36 -1.16
CA ASP A 91 13.35 6.32 -0.40
C ASP A 91 12.53 5.40 -1.31
N MET A 92 12.41 5.72 -2.61
CA MET A 92 11.73 4.88 -3.61
C MET A 92 12.32 3.46 -3.71
N LYS A 93 13.63 3.29 -3.44
CA LYS A 93 14.27 1.97 -3.40
C LYS A 93 13.62 1.03 -2.37
N TYR A 94 13.15 1.57 -1.24
CA TYR A 94 12.46 0.78 -0.23
C TYR A 94 11.04 0.38 -0.70
N SER A 95 10.40 1.23 -1.50
CA SER A 95 9.13 0.91 -2.17
C SER A 95 9.28 -0.25 -3.17
N ILE A 96 10.40 -0.31 -3.90
CA ILE A 96 10.72 -1.44 -4.81
C ILE A 96 10.92 -2.73 -4.01
N VAL A 97 11.71 -2.68 -2.93
CA VAL A 97 11.93 -3.84 -2.04
C VAL A 97 10.62 -4.32 -1.44
N TYR A 98 9.77 -3.40 -0.97
CA TYR A 98 8.44 -3.71 -0.45
C TYR A 98 7.57 -4.39 -1.50
N GLY A 99 7.43 -3.80 -2.69
CA GLY A 99 6.59 -4.34 -3.76
C GLY A 99 7.04 -5.74 -4.22
N THR A 100 8.35 -5.94 -4.33
CA THR A 100 8.92 -7.25 -4.68
C THR A 100 8.66 -8.29 -3.59
N THR A 101 8.85 -7.91 -2.32
CA THR A 101 8.57 -8.79 -1.17
C THR A 101 7.08 -9.15 -1.10
N TYR A 102 6.22 -8.17 -1.33
CA TYR A 102 4.77 -8.37 -1.36
C TYR A 102 4.34 -9.35 -2.47
N SER A 103 4.88 -9.21 -3.68
CA SER A 103 4.67 -10.17 -4.77
C SER A 103 5.16 -11.58 -4.41
N PHE A 104 6.34 -11.69 -3.79
CA PHE A 104 6.86 -12.98 -3.35
C PHE A 104 5.98 -13.64 -2.28
N VAL A 105 5.53 -12.90 -1.28
CA VAL A 105 4.62 -13.40 -0.24
C VAL A 105 3.29 -13.84 -0.85
N ASN A 106 2.76 -13.10 -1.82
CA ASN A 106 1.53 -13.50 -2.54
C ASN A 106 1.70 -14.77 -3.36
N PHE A 107 2.84 -14.94 -4.03
CA PHE A 107 3.18 -16.17 -4.73
C PHE A 107 3.18 -17.36 -3.76
N VAL A 108 3.96 -17.26 -2.68
CA VAL A 108 4.08 -18.31 -1.66
C VAL A 108 2.71 -18.63 -1.04
N SER A 109 1.92 -17.61 -0.69
CA SER A 109 0.59 -17.78 -0.11
C SER A 109 -0.39 -18.48 -1.07
N THR A 110 -0.30 -18.21 -2.36
CA THR A 110 -1.10 -18.89 -3.39
C THR A 110 -0.71 -20.37 -3.47
N GLN A 111 0.58 -20.69 -3.46
CA GLN A 111 1.07 -22.07 -3.50
C GLN A 111 0.62 -22.88 -2.27
N PHE A 112 0.63 -22.27 -1.07
CA PHE A 112 0.20 -22.95 0.15
C PHE A 112 -1.32 -23.07 0.29
N SER A 113 -2.09 -22.07 -0.14
CA SER A 113 -3.55 -22.07 0.00
C SER A 113 -4.28 -22.82 -1.11
N GLY A 114 -3.62 -23.03 -2.26
CA GLY A 114 -4.24 -23.58 -3.46
C GLY A 114 -5.31 -22.66 -4.07
N ARG A 115 -5.39 -21.40 -3.62
CA ARG A 115 -6.37 -20.41 -4.09
C ARG A 115 -5.67 -19.15 -4.57
N TYR A 116 -6.10 -18.65 -5.72
CA TYR A 116 -5.57 -17.42 -6.29
C TYR A 116 -6.08 -16.21 -5.49
N ILE A 117 -5.14 -15.42 -4.95
CA ILE A 117 -5.47 -14.14 -4.28
C ILE A 117 -6.02 -13.15 -5.29
N TYR A 118 -5.47 -13.15 -6.49
CA TYR A 118 -5.89 -12.29 -7.59
C TYR A 118 -6.41 -13.17 -8.73
N PRO A 119 -7.69 -13.07 -9.13
CA PRO A 119 -8.25 -13.88 -10.21
C PRO A 119 -7.54 -13.71 -11.55
N PHE A 120 -6.87 -12.57 -11.76
CA PHE A 120 -6.09 -12.25 -12.96
C PHE A 120 -4.64 -12.73 -12.92
N MET A 121 -4.18 -13.35 -11.82
CA MET A 121 -2.81 -13.81 -11.65
C MET A 121 -2.78 -15.21 -11.02
N THR A 122 -2.74 -16.23 -11.86
CA THR A 122 -2.72 -17.64 -11.42
C THR A 122 -1.34 -18.12 -10.98
N TRP A 123 -0.27 -17.37 -11.25
CA TRP A 123 1.14 -17.73 -10.98
C TRP A 123 1.68 -18.93 -11.77
N GLU A 124 0.89 -19.54 -12.64
CA GLU A 124 1.30 -20.70 -13.46
C GLU A 124 2.12 -20.29 -14.69
N SER A 125 1.88 -19.07 -15.19
CA SER A 125 2.53 -18.54 -16.39
C SER A 125 3.62 -17.52 -16.03
N PRO A 126 4.74 -17.45 -16.79
CA PRO A 126 5.71 -16.37 -16.71
C PRO A 126 5.09 -14.97 -16.86
N ALA A 127 3.91 -14.86 -17.46
CA ALA A 127 3.14 -13.61 -17.52
C ALA A 127 2.87 -13.00 -16.13
N SER A 128 2.82 -13.81 -15.07
CA SER A 128 2.65 -13.34 -13.68
C SER A 128 3.83 -12.46 -13.24
N LEU A 129 5.06 -12.72 -13.71
CA LEU A 129 6.21 -11.86 -13.43
C LEU A 129 6.07 -10.49 -14.11
N ILE A 130 5.50 -10.45 -15.33
CA ILE A 130 5.22 -9.20 -16.04
C ILE A 130 4.19 -8.38 -15.27
N VAL A 131 3.11 -9.00 -14.77
CA VAL A 131 2.11 -8.31 -13.96
C VAL A 131 2.72 -7.82 -12.64
N CYS A 132 3.58 -8.59 -11.98
CA CYS A 132 4.31 -8.13 -10.80
C CYS A 132 5.18 -6.91 -11.11
N ALA A 133 5.97 -6.96 -12.19
CA ALA A 133 6.79 -5.86 -12.63
C ALA A 133 5.96 -4.61 -12.96
N ALA A 134 4.78 -4.78 -13.58
CA ALA A 134 3.85 -3.70 -13.86
C ALA A 134 3.29 -3.07 -12.59
N ILE A 135 2.89 -3.87 -11.59
CA ILE A 135 2.40 -3.37 -10.29
C ILE A 135 3.51 -2.61 -9.55
N VAL A 136 4.73 -3.15 -9.49
CA VAL A 136 5.87 -2.47 -8.86
C VAL A 136 6.21 -1.18 -9.61
N GLY A 137 6.22 -1.20 -10.95
CA GLY A 137 6.43 -0.03 -11.78
C GLY A 137 5.38 1.06 -11.55
N PHE A 138 4.10 0.66 -11.46
CA PHE A 138 3.01 1.57 -11.12
C PHE A 138 3.17 2.15 -9.71
N ASN A 139 3.56 1.33 -8.73
CA ASN A 139 3.85 1.78 -7.37
C ASN A 139 4.97 2.83 -7.34
N CYS A 140 6.05 2.62 -8.11
CA CYS A 140 7.13 3.60 -8.27
C CYS A 140 6.67 4.89 -8.95
N LEU A 141 5.80 4.79 -9.97
CA LEU A 141 5.21 5.96 -10.63
C LEU A 141 4.40 6.80 -9.63
N ILE A 142 3.53 6.16 -8.83
CA ILE A 142 2.76 6.86 -7.79
C ILE A 142 3.70 7.50 -6.76
N PHE A 143 4.74 6.78 -6.33
CA PHE A 143 5.75 7.31 -5.41
C PHE A 143 6.42 8.58 -5.95
N PHE A 144 6.82 8.55 -7.22
CA PHE A 144 7.43 9.68 -7.91
C PHE A 144 6.48 10.89 -7.99
N LEU A 145 5.22 10.66 -8.37
CA LEU A 145 4.20 11.71 -8.45
C LEU A 145 3.93 12.34 -7.08
N MET A 146 3.77 11.53 -6.03
CA MET A 146 3.61 12.02 -4.66
C MET A 146 4.82 12.85 -4.24
N THR A 147 6.04 12.38 -4.53
CA THR A 147 7.26 13.15 -4.25
C THR A 147 7.22 14.53 -4.89
N LYS A 148 6.84 14.63 -6.18
CA LYS A 148 6.74 15.92 -6.88
C LYS A 148 5.66 16.83 -6.29
N ILE A 149 4.50 16.29 -5.94
CA ILE A 149 3.39 17.06 -5.35
C ILE A 149 3.81 17.65 -4.00
N PHE A 150 4.41 16.86 -3.12
CA PHE A 150 4.82 17.32 -1.79
C PHE A 150 6.00 18.29 -1.83
N GLN A 151 6.97 18.10 -2.74
CA GLN A 151 8.07 19.04 -2.94
C GLN A 151 7.59 20.42 -3.42
N ASN A 152 6.65 20.45 -4.37
CA ASN A 152 6.08 21.70 -4.87
C ASN A 152 5.37 22.51 -3.75
N ARG A 153 4.66 21.83 -2.84
CA ARG A 153 4.02 22.49 -1.68
C ARG A 153 5.03 23.18 -0.77
N MET A 154 6.20 22.59 -0.55
CA MET A 154 7.25 23.22 0.27
C MET A 154 7.81 24.49 -0.36
N ILE A 155 7.99 24.51 -1.69
CA ILE A 155 8.51 25.68 -2.41
C ILE A 155 7.53 26.84 -2.29
N ILE A 156 6.23 26.56 -2.41
CA ILE A 156 5.16 27.57 -2.25
C ILE A 156 5.18 28.14 -0.83
N ASN A 157 5.20 27.30 0.20
CA ASN A 157 5.20 27.77 1.59
C ASN A 157 6.44 28.58 1.98
N LYS A 158 7.58 28.40 1.29
CA LYS A 158 8.78 29.22 1.48
C LYS A 158 8.70 30.61 0.83
N LYS A 159 7.82 30.82 -0.14
CA LYS A 159 7.64 32.12 -0.81
C LYS A 159 6.72 33.07 -0.05
N PHE A 160 5.90 32.56 0.86
CA PHE A 160 4.88 33.32 1.58
C PHE A 160 5.20 33.55 3.08
N ASN A 161 6.35 33.07 3.55
CA ASN A 161 6.93 33.37 4.86
C ASN A 161 8.20 34.20 4.66
#